data_AF-A0A353YWI4-F1
#
_entry.id   AF-A0A353YWI4-F1
#
_cell.length_a   1.000
_cell.length_b   1.000
_cell.length_c   1.000
_cell.angle_alpha   90.00
_cell.angle_beta   90.00
_cell.angle_gamma   90.00
#
_symmetry.space_group_name_H-M   'P 1'
#
loop_
_entity.id
_entity.type
_entity.pdbx_description
1 polymer ?
#
loop_
_entity_poly.entity_id
_entity_poly.type
_entity_poly.pdbx_seq_one_letter_code
_entity_poly.pdbx_strand_id
1 'polypeptide(L)'
;MALPRGYTSTELILYNDSKKVAFNYALPLLYPNLSVGPVAYFKRIQANLFFDSFEYTYDFNQEFFSNTIQSAGIELGIETNLLRFFWTFVPTFQYSYRLEDGTSRFGFLMTTQFGFAIGGITPYTNLQNQALPQ
;
A
#
# COMPACT_ATOMS: atom_id res chain seq x y z
N MET A 1 14.80 3.14 13.57
CA MET A 1 14.66 3.77 12.24
C MET A 1 13.62 2.97 11.47
N ALA A 2 12.51 3.58 11.02
CA ALA A 2 11.41 2.86 10.40
C ALA A 2 11.51 2.95 8.86
N LEU A 3 11.50 1.81 8.18
CA LEU A 3 11.66 1.72 6.73
C LEU A 3 10.43 2.26 5.96
N PRO A 4 10.60 2.73 4.72
CA PRO A 4 9.48 2.89 3.79
C PRO A 4 8.79 1.55 3.54
N ARG A 5 7.46 1.57 3.37
CA ARG A 5 6.72 0.33 3.11
C ARG A 5 7.21 -0.24 1.78
N GLY A 6 7.75 -1.46 1.80
CA GLY A 6 8.18 -2.18 0.59
C GLY A 6 9.69 -2.32 0.36
N TYR A 7 10.55 -1.90 1.28
CA TYR A 7 12.01 -2.14 1.22
C TYR A 7 12.46 -3.12 2.31
N THR A 8 13.40 -4.00 1.98
CA THR A 8 13.98 -4.99 2.89
C THR A 8 15.27 -4.47 3.52
N SER A 9 15.52 -4.82 4.78
CA SER A 9 16.64 -4.34 5.62
C SER A 9 18.03 -4.52 5.00
N THR A 10 18.19 -5.47 4.07
CA THR A 10 19.45 -5.82 3.43
C THR A 10 19.93 -4.77 2.41
N GLU A 11 19.01 -3.95 1.87
CA GLU A 11 19.33 -2.90 0.88
C GLU A 11 19.87 -1.60 1.53
N LEU A 12 19.74 -1.47 2.86
CA LEU A 12 20.09 -0.23 3.58
C LEU A 12 21.56 -0.14 4.02
N ILE A 13 22.36 -1.20 3.82
CA ILE A 13 23.79 -1.22 4.24
C ILE A 13 24.65 -0.28 3.36
N LEU A 14 24.08 0.30 2.30
CA LEU A 14 24.80 1.10 1.31
C LEU A 14 24.50 2.63 1.34
N TYR A 15 23.64 3.11 2.25
CA TYR A 15 23.16 4.51 2.21
C TYR A 15 23.55 5.30 3.47
N ASN A 16 24.29 6.39 3.28
CA ASN A 16 24.86 7.22 4.36
C ASN A 16 23.83 8.20 4.97
N ASP A 17 22.86 8.66 4.17
CA ASP A 17 21.75 9.50 4.62
C ASP A 17 20.47 9.13 3.87
N SER A 18 19.34 9.11 4.58
CA SER A 18 18.04 8.83 3.98
C SER A 18 16.92 9.59 4.69
N LYS A 19 16.01 10.17 3.91
CA LYS A 19 14.87 10.95 4.40
C LYS A 19 13.58 10.39 3.83
N LYS A 20 12.61 10.13 4.69
CA LYS A 20 11.28 9.66 4.30
C LYS A 20 10.22 10.68 4.71
N VAL A 21 9.37 11.06 3.77
CA VAL A 21 8.15 11.83 4.02
C VAL A 21 6.96 11.01 3.56
N ALA A 22 5.94 10.90 4.41
CA ALA A 22 4.75 10.09 4.17
C ALA A 22 3.49 10.89 4.51
N PHE A 23 2.57 10.98 3.56
CA PHE A 23 1.24 11.56 3.72
C PHE A 23 0.19 10.46 3.63
N ASN A 24 -0.74 10.45 4.58
CA ASN A 24 -1.84 9.47 4.63
C ASN A 24 -3.13 10.23 4.94
N TYR A 25 -4.15 10.04 4.10
CA TYR A 25 -5.44 10.70 4.24
C TYR A 25 -6.58 9.67 4.21
N ALA A 26 -7.17 9.42 5.38
CA ALA A 26 -8.26 8.49 5.56
C ALA A 26 -9.62 9.16 5.33
N LEU A 27 -10.37 8.65 4.35
CA LEU A 27 -11.69 9.09 3.92
C LEU A 27 -12.74 8.04 4.30
N PRO A 28 -13.70 8.36 5.19
CA PRO A 28 -14.89 7.55 5.34
C PRO A 28 -15.81 7.80 4.13
N LEU A 29 -15.82 6.87 3.16
CA LEU A 29 -16.58 7.06 1.92
C LEU A 29 -18.08 6.92 2.15
N LEU A 30 -18.50 5.81 2.75
CA LEU A 30 -19.92 5.55 2.99
C LEU A 30 -20.15 4.54 4.13
N TYR A 31 -21.34 4.63 4.71
CA TYR A 31 -21.85 3.74 5.76
C TYR A 31 -23.10 3.07 5.23
N PRO A 32 -22.96 1.96 4.48
CA PRO A 32 -24.07 1.37 3.77
C PRO A 32 -25.07 0.70 4.73
N ASN A 33 -24.65 0.43 5.98
CA ASN A 33 -25.43 -0.25 7.01
C ASN A 33 -26.22 -1.44 6.43
N LEU A 34 -25.54 -2.23 5.59
CA LEU A 34 -26.19 -3.20 4.71
C LEU A 34 -26.01 -4.60 5.26
N SER A 35 -27.13 -5.24 5.60
CA SER A 35 -27.18 -6.65 5.99
C SER A 35 -27.55 -7.50 4.77
N VAL A 36 -26.61 -8.31 4.27
CA VAL A 36 -26.88 -9.33 3.25
C VAL A 36 -27.25 -10.63 3.96
N GLY A 37 -28.48 -10.65 4.48
CA GLY A 37 -29.06 -11.81 5.17
C GLY A 37 -28.16 -12.34 6.30
N PRO A 38 -28.00 -13.68 6.45
CA PRO A 38 -27.10 -14.25 7.44
C PRO A 38 -25.62 -14.25 7.01
N VAL A 39 -25.30 -13.78 5.78
CA VAL A 39 -23.99 -14.02 5.16
C VAL A 39 -22.98 -12.92 5.44
N ALA A 40 -23.38 -11.65 5.37
CA ALA A 40 -22.46 -10.55 5.60
C ALA A 40 -23.20 -9.30 6.08
N TYR A 41 -22.52 -8.51 6.92
CA TYR A 41 -22.98 -7.20 7.35
C TYR A 41 -21.91 -6.16 7.09
N PHE A 42 -22.17 -5.23 6.18
CA PHE A 42 -21.25 -4.18 5.76
C PHE A 42 -21.49 -2.90 6.55
N LYS A 43 -20.51 -2.54 7.39
CA LYS A 43 -20.57 -1.39 8.31
C LYS A 43 -20.11 -0.09 7.66
N ARG A 44 -18.93 -0.12 7.05
CA ARG A 44 -18.24 1.07 6.54
C ARG A 44 -17.39 0.70 5.34
N ILE A 45 -17.37 1.58 4.35
CA ILE A 45 -16.38 1.59 3.27
C ILE A 45 -15.48 2.81 3.51
N GLN A 46 -14.18 2.57 3.53
CA GLN A 46 -13.15 3.58 3.75
C GLN A 46 -12.16 3.57 2.59
N ALA A 47 -11.71 4.76 2.21
CA ALA A 47 -10.57 4.93 1.34
C ALA A 47 -9.42 5.56 2.13
N ASN A 48 -8.19 5.19 1.81
CA ASN A 48 -7.00 5.83 2.32
C ASN A 48 -6.14 6.23 1.13
N LEU A 49 -5.90 7.51 0.96
CA LEU A 49 -4.96 8.02 -0.04
C LEU A 49 -3.59 8.14 0.62
N PHE A 50 -2.56 7.60 0.00
CA PHE A 50 -1.19 7.73 0.50
C PHE A 50 -0.28 8.32 -0.56
N PHE A 51 0.70 9.10 -0.10
CA PHE A 51 1.81 9.62 -0.90
C PHE A 51 3.09 9.51 -0.08
N ASP A 52 4.03 8.70 -0.54
CA ASP A 52 5.32 8.47 0.10
C ASP A 52 6.44 9.00 -0.82
N SER A 53 7.34 9.80 -0.26
CA SER A 53 8.57 10.26 -0.90
C SER A 53 9.76 9.81 -0.05
N PHE A 54 10.71 9.14 -0.69
CA PHE A 54 11.92 8.64 -0.05
C PHE A 54 13.14 9.12 -0.82
N GLU A 55 13.95 9.95 -0.18
CA GLU A 55 15.23 10.41 -0.70
C GLU A 55 16.35 9.62 -0.04
N TYR A 56 17.29 9.15 -0.84
CA TYR A 56 18.46 8.43 -0.35
C TYR A 56 19.73 8.90 -1.08
N THR A 57 20.82 8.95 -0.33
CA THR A 57 22.14 9.33 -0.85
C THR A 57 23.09 8.16 -0.73
N TYR A 58 23.81 7.85 -1.81
CA TYR A 58 24.91 6.90 -1.78
C TYR A 58 26.20 7.53 -2.32
N ASP A 59 27.30 7.06 -1.75
CA ASP A 59 28.65 7.49 -2.11
C ASP A 59 29.23 6.45 -3.07
N PHE A 60 29.52 6.85 -4.31
CA PHE A 60 30.21 6.00 -5.28
C PHE A 60 31.40 6.75 -5.86
N ASN A 61 32.62 6.22 -5.66
CA ASN A 61 33.87 6.83 -6.14
C ASN A 61 34.07 8.32 -5.77
N GLN A 62 33.73 8.71 -4.53
CA GLN A 62 33.81 10.10 -4.03
C GLN A 62 32.84 11.10 -4.69
N GLU A 63 31.90 10.62 -5.51
CA GLU A 63 30.77 11.41 -6.01
C GLU A 63 29.51 11.07 -5.19
N PHE A 64 28.79 12.13 -4.79
CA PHE A 64 27.54 12.03 -4.05
C PHE A 64 26.38 11.95 -5.04
N PHE A 65 25.64 10.84 -5.01
CA PHE A 65 24.43 10.66 -5.80
C PHE A 65 23.21 10.70 -4.88
N SER A 66 22.29 11.64 -5.14
CA SER A 66 20.97 11.68 -4.50
C SER A 66 19.92 11.18 -5.49
N ASN A 67 19.12 10.21 -5.05
CA ASN A 67 17.97 9.72 -5.79
C ASN A 67 16.72 9.88 -4.92
N THR A 68 15.59 10.17 -5.57
CA THR A 68 14.30 10.35 -4.90
C THR A 68 13.26 9.41 -5.51
N ILE A 69 12.76 8.49 -4.69
CA ILE A 69 11.70 7.55 -5.07
C ILE A 69 10.38 8.06 -4.51
N GLN A 70 9.39 8.18 -5.40
CA GLN A 70 8.05 8.63 -5.04
C GLN A 70 7.01 7.58 -5.40
N SER A 71 6.05 7.38 -4.50
CA SER A 71 4.91 6.51 -4.72
C SER A 71 3.63 7.15 -4.21
N ALA A 72 2.54 6.92 -4.94
CA ALA A 72 1.21 7.38 -4.60
C ALA A 72 0.23 6.23 -4.76
N GLY A 73 -0.88 6.25 -4.02
CA GLY A 73 -1.89 5.23 -4.22
C GLY A 73 -3.10 5.39 -3.34
N ILE A 74 -3.95 4.36 -3.41
CA ILE A 74 -5.20 4.28 -2.70
C ILE A 74 -5.38 2.89 -2.09
N GLU A 75 -5.87 2.86 -0.87
CA GLU A 75 -6.32 1.64 -0.19
C GLU A 75 -7.83 1.74 0.02
N LEU A 76 -8.58 0.73 -0.40
CA LEU A 76 -10.03 0.64 -0.24
C LEU A 76 -10.35 -0.49 0.72
N GLY A 77 -10.81 -0.14 1.92
CA GLY A 77 -11.18 -1.08 2.97
C GLY A 77 -12.68 -1.16 3.17
N ILE A 78 -13.19 -2.36 3.46
CA ILE A 78 -14.59 -2.59 3.81
C ILE A 78 -14.66 -3.27 5.16
N GLU A 79 -15.29 -2.63 6.15
CA GLU A 79 -15.53 -3.25 7.44
C GLU A 79 -16.79 -4.11 7.38
N THR A 80 -16.60 -5.41 7.62
CA THR A 80 -17.68 -6.38 7.49
C THR A 80 -17.65 -7.44 8.59
N ASN A 81 -18.84 -7.88 9.01
CA ASN A 81 -19.00 -9.10 9.81
C ASN A 81 -19.53 -10.20 8.89
N LEU A 82 -18.77 -11.28 8.74
CA LEU A 82 -19.14 -12.40 7.87
C LEU A 82 -19.90 -13.46 8.67
N LEU A 83 -20.91 -14.10 8.06
CA LEU A 83 -21.62 -15.29 8.56
C LEU A 83 -22.21 -15.18 9.98
N ARG A 84 -22.64 -13.97 10.37
CA ARG A 84 -23.04 -13.64 11.77
C ARG A 84 -21.95 -13.94 12.80
N PHE A 85 -20.69 -14.09 12.39
CA PHE A 85 -19.58 -14.08 13.33
C PHE A 85 -19.51 -12.73 14.04
N PHE A 86 -19.22 -12.79 15.33
CA PHE A 86 -18.97 -11.60 16.14
C PHE A 86 -17.65 -10.92 15.76
N TRP A 87 -16.78 -11.59 15.00
CA TRP A 87 -15.51 -11.03 14.52
C TRP A 87 -15.72 -10.09 13.35
N THR A 88 -15.06 -8.93 13.41
CA THR A 88 -15.00 -7.98 12.31
C THR A 88 -13.78 -8.27 11.43
N PHE A 89 -14.02 -8.34 10.13
CA PHE A 89 -13.02 -8.47 9.08
C PHE A 89 -12.97 -7.20 8.26
N VAL A 90 -11.77 -6.85 7.81
CA VAL A 90 -11.51 -5.68 6.97
C VAL A 90 -10.70 -6.14 5.75
N PRO A 91 -11.36 -6.70 4.72
CA PRO A 91 -10.75 -6.79 3.41
C PRO A 91 -10.41 -5.40 2.88
N THR A 92 -9.16 -5.25 2.44
CA THR A 92 -8.57 -4.02 1.93
C THR A 92 -7.88 -4.30 0.61
N PHE A 93 -8.32 -3.64 -0.45
CA PHE A 93 -7.66 -3.61 -1.73
C PHE A 93 -6.71 -2.43 -1.78
N GLN A 94 -5.52 -2.62 -2.32
CA GLN A 94 -4.50 -1.57 -2.46
C GLN A 94 -4.12 -1.44 -3.91
N TYR A 95 -4.01 -0.20 -4.37
CA TYR A 95 -3.40 0.14 -5.64
C TYR A 95 -2.31 1.18 -5.38
N SER A 96 -1.13 0.93 -5.91
CA SER A 96 0.05 1.77 -5.72
C SER A 96 0.72 2.04 -7.06
N TYR A 97 1.13 3.28 -7.28
CA TYR A 97 1.81 3.74 -8.47
C TYR A 97 3.13 4.41 -8.08
N ARG A 98 4.21 4.03 -8.76
CA ARG A 98 5.53 4.64 -8.60
C ARG A 98 5.72 5.69 -9.67
N LEU A 99 6.02 6.92 -9.26
CA LEU A 99 6.11 8.06 -10.18
C LEU A 99 7.39 8.03 -11.03
N GLU A 100 8.46 7.42 -10.51
CA GLU A 100 9.77 7.35 -11.17
C GLU A 100 9.77 6.42 -12.38
N ASP A 101 9.36 5.16 -12.20
CA ASP A 101 9.42 4.13 -13.24
C ASP A 101 8.11 3.93 -14.02
N GLY A 102 7.04 4.63 -13.61
CA GLY A 102 5.69 4.40 -14.12
C GLY A 102 5.13 3.00 -13.83
N THR A 103 5.65 2.35 -12.79
CA THR A 103 5.24 0.99 -12.42
C THR A 103 4.05 1.01 -11.48
N SER A 104 3.18 0.03 -11.63
CA SER A 104 1.99 -0.13 -10.78
C SER A 104 2.03 -1.44 -10.01
N ARG A 105 1.32 -1.47 -8.89
CA ARG A 105 1.21 -2.61 -8.00
C ARG A 105 -0.20 -2.70 -7.44
N PHE A 106 -0.67 -3.92 -7.30
CA PHE A 106 -1.93 -4.25 -6.63
C PHE A 106 -1.65 -5.06 -5.38
N GLY A 107 -2.48 -4.86 -4.36
CA GLY A 107 -2.40 -5.58 -3.11
C GLY A 107 -3.77 -5.95 -2.59
N PHE A 108 -3.82 -7.05 -1.86
CA PHE A 108 -4.97 -7.44 -1.07
C PHE A 108 -4.48 -7.76 0.33
N LEU A 109 -5.15 -7.18 1.33
CA LEU A 109 -4.96 -7.46 2.74
C LEU A 109 -6.31 -7.78 3.36
N MET A 110 -6.36 -8.81 4.18
CA MET A 110 -7.49 -9.12 5.03
C MET A 110 -7.05 -8.96 6.47
N THR A 111 -7.55 -7.91 7.12
CA THR A 111 -7.25 -7.61 8.52
C THR A 111 -8.38 -8.07 9.42
N THR A 112 -8.05 -8.69 10.54
CA THR A 112 -8.99 -9.09 11.59
C THR A 112 -8.99 -8.07 12.72
N GLN A 113 -10.06 -8.02 13.52
CA GLN A 113 -10.14 -7.15 14.70
C GLN A 113 -9.02 -7.35 15.73
N PHE A 114 -8.30 -8.47 15.68
CA PHE A 114 -7.19 -8.79 16.60
C PHE A 114 -5.84 -8.25 16.13
N GLY A 115 -5.82 -7.52 15.01
CA GLY A 115 -4.60 -6.96 14.43
C GLY A 115 -3.83 -7.93 13.53
N PHE A 116 -4.26 -9.18 13.37
CA PHE A 116 -3.70 -10.07 12.35
C PHE A 116 -4.15 -9.62 10.97
N ALA A 117 -3.20 -9.53 10.04
CA ALA A 117 -3.46 -9.31 8.62
C ALA A 117 -2.82 -10.41 7.79
N ILE A 118 -3.57 -10.97 6.85
CA ILE A 118 -3.09 -11.89 5.83
C ILE A 118 -3.32 -11.28 4.46
N GLY A 119 -2.37 -11.42 3.55
CA GLY A 119 -2.52 -10.84 2.24
C GLY A 119 -1.31 -11.01 1.36
N GLY A 120 -1.45 -10.54 0.14
CA GLY A 120 -0.44 -10.59 -0.89
C GLY A 120 -0.40 -9.29 -1.66
N ILE A 121 0.78 -8.97 -2.15
CA ILE A 121 1.06 -7.76 -2.91
C ILE A 121 1.79 -8.20 -4.18
N THR A 122 1.31 -7.76 -5.34
CA THR A 122 1.98 -8.09 -6.59
C THR A 122 3.30 -7.33 -6.69
N PRO A 123 4.30 -7.88 -7.39
CA PRO A 123 5.49 -7.11 -7.73
C PRO A 123 5.11 -5.93 -8.65
N TYR A 124 5.95 -4.90 -8.64
CA TYR A 124 5.80 -3.73 -9.51
C TYR A 124 5.87 -4.18 -10.98
N THR A 125 4.84 -3.85 -11.75
CA THR A 125 4.75 -4.19 -13.17
C THR A 125 4.71 -2.90 -13.98
N ASN A 126 5.54 -2.80 -15.02
CA ASN A 126 5.60 -1.62 -15.89
C ASN A 126 4.48 -1.67 -16.93
N LEU A 127 3.58 -0.67 -16.92
CA LEU A 127 2.44 -0.61 -17.83
C LEU A 127 2.83 -0.19 -19.25
N GLN A 128 4.00 0.42 -19.47
CA GLN A 128 4.46 0.83 -20.81
C GLN A 128 4.92 -0.36 -21.68
N ASN A 129 5.35 -1.48 -21.07
CA ASN A 129 5.84 -2.66 -21.81
C ASN A 129 4.77 -3.70 -22.18
N GLN A 130 3.48 -3.44 -21.89
CA GLN A 130 2.39 -4.37 -22.24
C GLN A 130 1.68 -4.03 -23.57
N ALA A 131 2.10 -2.97 -24.27
CA ALA A 131 1.42 -2.49 -25.49
C ALA A 131 1.99 -3.03 -26.83
N LEU A 132 2.94 -3.97 -26.82
CA LEU A 132 3.46 -4.58 -28.05
C LEU A 132 3.25 -6.10 -28.03
N PRO A 133 2.20 -6.63 -28.68
CA PRO A 133 2.25 -8.00 -29.17
C PRO A 133 3.36 -8.10 -30.24
N GLN A 134 4.25 -9.09 -30.08
CA GLN A 134 5.17 -9.55 -31.13
C GLN A 134 4.38 -10.19 -32.28
#